data_AF-A0A3D0N5C1-F1
#
_entry.id   AF-A0A3D0N5C1-F1
#
_cell.length_a   1.000
_cell.length_b   1.000
_cell.length_c   1.000
_cell.angle_alpha   90.00
_cell.angle_beta   90.00
_cell.angle_gamma   90.00
#
_symmetry.space_group_name_H-M   'P 1'
#
loop_
_entity.id
_entity.type
_entity.pdbx_description
1 polymer ?
#
loop_
_entity_poly.entity_id
_entity_poly.type
_entity_poly.pdbx_seq_one_letter_code
_entity_poly.pdbx_strand_id
1 'polypeptide(L)'
;MSRVPLAQAETGYDEARRLWVNGAPIFPIAIYEVPQASDLARLSEAGFNITITPSRLISIQYANTARDAQMKVILSSDTLDGNFWEYMTQKYYGHPAMVGWSGIDLPDTKFVQYDTLSQAYRKTRSGPYPSIAEADAHHPIYLALRPNAAMAEYAKLADVVLAWSDPVPHKPLTAVAEAVRAAREATNGLKPVWAIVQSSGTRWLNELSPTPPPDDRAPSADENRAMVYLALMA
;
A
#
# COMPACT_ATOMS: atom_id res chain seq x y z
N MET A 1 17.82 9.74 -1.93
CA MET A 1 18.77 8.80 -2.57
C MET A 1 17.95 7.94 -3.53
N SER A 2 18.17 8.07 -4.84
CA SER A 2 17.59 7.17 -5.84
C SER A 2 18.26 5.80 -5.69
N ARG A 3 17.47 4.72 -5.66
CA ARG A 3 18.01 3.35 -5.64
C ARG A 3 18.26 2.95 -7.10
N VAL A 4 19.52 2.76 -7.48
CA VAL A 4 19.88 2.22 -8.79
C VAL A 4 19.55 0.71 -8.78
N PRO A 5 18.69 0.19 -9.68
CA PRO A 5 18.29 -1.21 -9.64
C PRO A 5 19.47 -2.13 -9.99
N LEU A 6 19.81 -3.06 -9.08
CA LEU A 6 20.69 -4.19 -9.37
C LEU A 6 19.83 -5.42 -9.66
N ALA A 7 20.27 -6.22 -10.65
CA ALA A 7 19.48 -7.20 -11.41
C ALA A 7 18.91 -8.44 -10.67
N GLN A 8 18.53 -8.40 -9.39
CA GLN A 8 17.89 -9.53 -8.69
C GLN A 8 16.65 -9.09 -7.91
N ALA A 9 15.45 -9.37 -8.44
CA ALA A 9 14.16 -9.22 -7.73
C ALA A 9 14.00 -7.94 -6.88
N GLU A 10 14.57 -6.81 -7.30
CA GLU A 10 14.47 -5.57 -6.56
C GLU A 10 13.18 -4.83 -6.93
N THR A 11 12.53 -4.28 -5.91
CA THR A 11 11.52 -3.26 -6.07
C THR A 11 12.08 -1.93 -5.60
N GLY A 12 12.08 -0.93 -6.47
CA GLY A 12 12.68 0.37 -6.19
C GLY A 12 12.03 1.50 -6.96
N TYR A 13 12.60 2.70 -6.82
CA TYR A 13 12.16 3.89 -7.53
C TYR A 13 13.35 4.60 -8.16
N ASP A 14 13.19 5.01 -9.41
CA ASP A 14 14.20 5.81 -10.09
C ASP A 14 14.09 7.30 -9.71
N GLU A 15 14.96 8.13 -10.28
CA GLU A 15 14.97 9.58 -10.07
C GLU A 15 13.67 10.26 -10.52
N ALA A 16 12.97 9.67 -11.48
CA ALA A 16 11.64 10.11 -11.92
C ALA A 16 10.51 9.61 -11.00
N ARG A 17 10.83 8.85 -9.95
CA ARG A 17 9.92 8.22 -8.98
C ARG A 17 8.98 7.20 -9.62
N ARG A 18 9.38 6.60 -10.74
CA ARG A 18 8.68 5.46 -11.33
C ARG A 18 8.99 4.23 -10.51
N LEU A 19 7.98 3.40 -10.27
CA LEU A 19 8.19 2.09 -9.65
C LEU A 19 8.92 1.20 -10.63
N TRP A 20 10.03 0.61 -10.19
CA TRP A 20 10.73 -0.45 -10.91
C TRP A 20 10.53 -1.76 -10.18
N VAL A 21 10.10 -2.78 -10.91
CA VAL A 21 9.94 -4.14 -10.40
C VAL A 21 10.68 -5.08 -11.34
N ASN A 22 11.60 -5.87 -10.81
CA ASN A 22 12.35 -6.88 -11.57
C ASN A 22 13.03 -6.30 -12.83
N GLY A 23 13.59 -5.09 -12.72
CA GLY A 23 14.34 -4.44 -13.80
C GLY A 23 13.50 -3.75 -14.88
N ALA A 24 12.18 -3.62 -14.69
CA ALA A 24 11.31 -2.85 -15.60
C ALA A 24 10.48 -1.80 -14.86
N PRO A 25 10.28 -0.59 -15.43
CA PRO A 25 9.37 0.39 -14.86
C PRO A 25 7.93 -0.07 -15.06
N ILE A 26 7.10 0.11 -14.03
CA ILE A 26 5.65 -0.11 -14.12
C ILE A 26 4.91 1.12 -13.57
N PHE A 27 3.74 1.40 -14.15
CA PHE A 27 2.79 2.33 -13.54
C PHE A 27 1.88 1.51 -12.59
N PRO A 28 1.86 1.80 -11.28
CA PRO A 28 1.16 0.96 -10.32
C PRO A 28 -0.36 1.16 -10.44
N ILE A 29 -1.06 0.06 -10.71
CA ILE A 29 -2.53 -0.02 -10.69
C ILE A 29 -2.87 -1.16 -9.73
N ALA A 30 -3.16 -0.78 -8.48
CA ALA A 30 -3.32 -1.70 -7.38
C ALA A 30 -4.79 -1.91 -6.99
N ILE A 31 -5.11 -3.10 -6.49
CA ILE A 31 -6.40 -3.40 -5.85
C ILE A 31 -6.18 -4.03 -4.47
N TYR A 32 -6.95 -3.55 -3.50
CA TYR A 32 -6.94 -4.06 -2.12
C TYR A 32 -7.73 -5.36 -1.99
N GLU A 33 -7.24 -6.22 -1.09
CA GLU A 33 -7.94 -7.39 -0.55
C GLU A 33 -8.55 -8.30 -1.62
N VAL A 34 -7.71 -9.02 -2.35
CA VAL A 34 -8.14 -10.07 -3.28
C VAL A 34 -8.10 -11.41 -2.53
N PRO A 35 -9.24 -11.96 -2.08
CA PRO A 35 -9.22 -13.13 -1.22
C PRO A 35 -8.92 -14.44 -1.96
N GLN A 36 -9.28 -14.51 -3.25
CA GLN A 36 -9.14 -15.74 -4.03
C GLN A 36 -8.04 -15.58 -5.09
N ALA A 37 -7.03 -16.44 -5.04
CA ALA A 37 -5.95 -16.45 -6.04
C ALA A 37 -6.48 -16.67 -7.46
N SER A 38 -7.61 -17.36 -7.63
CA SER A 38 -8.27 -17.60 -8.91
C SER A 38 -8.73 -16.32 -9.62
N ASP A 39 -8.94 -15.22 -8.88
CA ASP A 39 -9.38 -13.94 -9.47
C ASP A 39 -8.22 -13.13 -10.04
N LEU A 40 -6.97 -13.49 -9.74
CA LEU A 40 -5.79 -12.70 -10.12
C LEU A 40 -5.61 -12.57 -11.64
N ALA A 41 -5.92 -13.61 -12.40
CA ALA A 41 -5.86 -13.57 -13.86
C ALA A 41 -6.88 -12.56 -14.43
N ARG A 42 -8.12 -12.59 -13.91
CA ARG A 42 -9.18 -11.67 -14.32
C ARG A 42 -8.87 -10.22 -13.94
N LEU A 43 -8.22 -9.99 -12.80
CA LEU A 43 -7.78 -8.65 -12.39
C LEU A 43 -6.66 -8.13 -13.30
N SER A 44 -5.74 -9.00 -13.71
CA SER A 44 -4.70 -8.68 -14.70
C SER A 44 -5.31 -8.28 -16.05
N GLU A 45 -6.29 -9.05 -16.53
CA GLU A 45 -7.06 -8.73 -17.74
C GLU A 45 -7.81 -7.39 -17.63
N ALA A 46 -8.27 -7.03 -16.43
CA ALA A 46 -8.90 -5.74 -16.14
C ALA A 46 -7.89 -4.56 -16.04
N GLY A 47 -6.59 -4.83 -16.13
CA GLY A 47 -5.52 -3.82 -16.12
C GLY A 47 -4.90 -3.54 -14.75
N PHE A 48 -5.28 -4.27 -13.70
CA PHE A 48 -4.54 -4.23 -12.43
C PHE A 48 -3.22 -4.98 -12.58
N ASN A 49 -2.16 -4.50 -11.93
CA ASN A 49 -0.87 -5.17 -11.94
C ASN A 49 -0.30 -5.42 -10.55
N ILE A 50 -0.96 -4.92 -9.50
CA ILE A 50 -0.59 -5.13 -8.10
C ILE A 50 -1.84 -5.50 -7.30
N THR A 51 -1.70 -6.42 -6.36
CA THR A 51 -2.66 -6.60 -5.27
C THR A 51 -2.00 -6.28 -3.93
N ILE A 52 -2.73 -5.60 -3.04
CA ILE A 52 -2.36 -5.44 -1.64
C ILE A 52 -3.17 -6.48 -0.86
N THR A 53 -2.53 -7.56 -0.42
CA THR A 53 -3.23 -8.72 0.14
C THR A 53 -2.81 -8.94 1.61
N PRO A 54 -3.78 -9.14 2.53
CA PRO A 54 -3.48 -9.48 3.93
C PRO A 54 -2.66 -10.75 4.07
N SER A 55 -1.70 -10.74 4.99
CA SER A 55 -0.77 -11.85 5.27
C SER A 55 -1.46 -13.19 5.53
N ARG A 56 -2.65 -13.16 6.16
CA ARG A 56 -3.49 -14.34 6.42
C ARG A 56 -4.02 -15.04 5.16
N LEU A 57 -4.05 -14.34 4.02
CA LEU A 57 -4.55 -14.85 2.74
C LEU A 57 -3.41 -15.25 1.80
N ILE A 58 -2.19 -14.77 2.03
CA ILE A 58 -1.05 -15.04 1.15
C ILE A 58 -0.36 -16.35 1.55
N SER A 59 -0.37 -17.29 0.61
CA SER A 59 0.45 -18.51 0.61
C SER A 59 1.49 -18.48 -0.53
N ILE A 60 2.44 -19.41 -0.51
CA ILE A 60 3.35 -19.61 -1.66
C ILE A 60 2.56 -19.92 -2.93
N GLN A 61 1.46 -20.69 -2.82
CA GLN A 61 0.59 -20.96 -3.96
C GLN A 61 -0.07 -19.67 -4.48
N TYR A 62 -0.54 -18.80 -3.59
CA TYR A 62 -1.09 -17.49 -3.99
C TYR A 62 -0.04 -16.65 -4.73
N ALA A 63 1.18 -16.58 -4.19
CA ALA A 63 2.27 -15.83 -4.82
C ALA A 63 2.66 -16.42 -6.19
N ASN A 64 2.70 -17.75 -6.33
CA ASN A 64 2.90 -18.42 -7.62
C ASN A 64 1.79 -18.08 -8.61
N THR A 65 0.52 -18.12 -8.19
CA THR A 65 -0.61 -17.73 -9.04
C THR A 65 -0.52 -16.26 -9.46
N ALA A 66 -0.09 -15.37 -8.56
CA ALA A 66 0.15 -13.97 -8.90
C ALA A 66 1.25 -13.83 -9.97
N ARG A 67 2.38 -14.53 -9.82
CA ARG A 67 3.45 -14.57 -10.83
C ARG A 67 2.91 -15.02 -12.18
N ASP A 68 2.17 -16.13 -12.21
CA ASP A 68 1.65 -16.73 -13.44
C ASP A 68 0.60 -15.84 -14.12
N ALA A 69 -0.17 -15.07 -13.34
CA ALA A 69 -1.09 -14.04 -13.80
C ALA A 69 -0.42 -12.70 -14.15
N GLN A 70 0.92 -12.62 -14.06
CA GLN A 70 1.72 -11.39 -14.23
C GLN A 70 1.37 -10.26 -13.24
N MET A 71 0.75 -10.62 -12.12
CA MET A 71 0.43 -9.75 -11.00
C MET A 71 1.58 -9.67 -10.01
N LYS A 72 1.67 -8.54 -9.31
CA LYS A 72 2.54 -8.32 -8.16
C LYS A 72 1.75 -8.29 -6.87
N VAL A 73 2.42 -8.54 -5.75
CA VAL A 73 1.83 -8.66 -4.42
C VAL A 73 2.60 -7.75 -3.46
N ILE A 74 1.87 -6.82 -2.85
CA ILE A 74 2.26 -6.16 -1.62
C ILE A 74 1.59 -6.93 -0.50
N LEU A 75 2.38 -7.43 0.45
CA LEU A 75 1.84 -8.12 1.62
C LEU A 75 1.48 -7.10 2.69
N SER A 76 0.23 -7.08 3.13
CA SER A 76 -0.20 -6.24 4.24
C SER A 76 -0.31 -7.02 5.55
N SER A 77 0.08 -6.39 6.66
CA SER A 77 -0.11 -6.94 8.00
C SER A 77 -0.18 -5.82 9.03
N ASP A 78 -1.16 -5.93 9.93
CA ASP A 78 -1.33 -5.00 11.05
C ASP A 78 -0.44 -5.35 12.26
N THR A 79 0.41 -6.38 12.16
CA THR A 79 1.29 -6.79 13.25
C THR A 79 2.53 -5.89 13.40
N LEU A 80 2.95 -5.71 14.65
CA LEU A 80 4.18 -5.02 15.02
C LEU A 80 5.30 -6.00 15.42
N ASP A 81 5.06 -7.31 15.31
CA ASP A 81 6.03 -8.35 15.66
C ASP A 81 7.14 -8.45 14.61
N GLY A 82 8.37 -8.15 15.00
CA GLY A 82 9.53 -8.25 14.12
C GLY A 82 9.83 -9.68 13.65
N ASN A 83 9.54 -10.71 14.47
CA ASN A 83 9.75 -12.11 14.05
C ASN A 83 8.83 -12.49 12.90
N PHE A 84 7.61 -11.94 12.88
CA PHE A 84 6.71 -12.12 11.76
C PHE A 84 7.33 -11.56 10.48
N TRP A 85 7.85 -10.32 10.51
CA TRP A 85 8.41 -9.69 9.32
C TRP A 85 9.64 -10.44 8.81
N GLU A 86 10.54 -10.86 9.71
CA GLU A 86 11.68 -11.70 9.35
C GLU A 86 11.26 -13.02 8.70
N TYR A 87 10.32 -13.74 9.32
CA TYR A 87 9.80 -14.99 8.77
C TYR A 87 9.17 -14.80 7.39
N MET A 88 8.37 -13.74 7.20
CA MET A 88 7.70 -13.48 5.92
C MET A 88 8.68 -13.07 4.83
N THR A 89 9.71 -12.29 5.16
CA THR A 89 10.80 -12.01 4.22
C THR A 89 11.52 -13.28 3.80
N GLN A 90 11.88 -14.15 4.75
CA GLN A 90 12.55 -15.41 4.44
C GLN A 90 11.68 -16.33 3.58
N LYS A 91 10.39 -16.46 3.94
CA LYS A 91 9.42 -17.28 3.21
C LYS A 91 9.28 -16.87 1.75
N TYR A 92 9.34 -15.57 1.47
CA TYR A 92 9.11 -15.00 0.16
C TYR A 92 10.37 -14.47 -0.53
N TYR A 93 11.54 -14.77 0.02
CA TYR A 93 12.82 -14.27 -0.47
C TYR A 93 13.02 -14.62 -1.95
N GLY A 94 13.28 -13.59 -2.77
CA GLY A 94 13.49 -13.73 -4.21
C GLY A 94 12.25 -14.11 -5.02
N HIS A 95 11.05 -14.16 -4.41
CA HIS A 95 9.84 -14.51 -5.14
C HIS A 95 9.41 -13.37 -6.09
N PRO A 96 9.33 -13.59 -7.42
CA PRO A 96 9.22 -12.52 -8.42
C PRO A 96 7.89 -11.76 -8.45
N ALA A 97 6.89 -12.24 -7.74
CA ALA A 97 5.62 -11.53 -7.55
C ALA A 97 5.65 -10.57 -6.35
N MET A 98 6.57 -10.74 -5.40
CA MET A 98 6.56 -9.96 -4.16
C MET A 98 7.26 -8.63 -4.40
N VAL A 99 6.58 -7.53 -4.05
CA VAL A 99 7.07 -6.16 -4.35
C VAL A 99 7.04 -5.22 -3.14
N GLY A 100 6.78 -5.78 -1.95
CA GLY A 100 7.01 -5.11 -0.67
C GLY A 100 5.91 -5.29 0.36
N TRP A 101 5.96 -4.41 1.34
CA TRP A 101 5.33 -4.61 2.65
C TRP A 101 4.42 -3.42 2.96
N SER A 102 3.17 -3.68 3.33
CA SER A 102 2.27 -2.65 3.86
C SER A 102 2.02 -2.91 5.33
N GLY A 103 2.18 -1.85 6.12
CA GLY A 103 1.96 -1.89 7.55
C GLY A 103 0.51 -1.66 7.96
N ILE A 104 0.34 -1.11 9.16
CA ILE A 104 -0.91 -0.64 9.71
C ILE A 104 -1.35 0.59 8.93
N ASP A 105 -2.40 0.43 8.13
CA ASP A 105 -3.04 1.56 7.44
C ASP A 105 -3.73 2.48 8.45
N LEU A 106 -3.65 3.79 8.17
CA LEU A 106 -4.27 4.86 8.96
C LEU A 106 -3.95 4.77 10.47
N PRO A 107 -2.66 4.71 10.85
CA PRO A 107 -2.27 4.45 12.24
C PRO A 107 -2.79 5.49 13.23
N ASP A 108 -3.03 6.72 12.78
CA ASP A 108 -3.61 7.79 13.58
C ASP A 108 -5.05 7.49 14.02
N THR A 109 -5.81 6.71 13.24
CA THR A 109 -7.17 6.29 13.58
C THR A 109 -7.22 5.10 14.53
N LYS A 110 -6.10 4.36 14.62
CA LYS A 110 -5.92 3.18 15.47
C LYS A 110 -5.17 3.48 16.77
N PHE A 111 -4.93 4.77 17.06
CA PHE A 111 -4.17 5.25 18.22
C PHE A 111 -2.75 4.67 18.36
N VAL A 112 -2.18 4.15 17.26
CA VAL A 112 -0.81 3.63 17.25
C VAL A 112 0.15 4.81 17.20
N GLN A 113 1.10 4.87 18.14
CA GLN A 113 2.02 5.99 18.25
C GLN A 113 3.16 5.89 17.22
N TYR A 114 3.68 7.05 16.79
CA TYR A 114 4.81 7.13 15.86
C TYR A 114 6.03 6.34 16.35
N ASP A 115 6.43 6.50 17.61
CA ASP A 115 7.58 5.81 18.18
C ASP A 115 7.46 4.29 18.03
N THR A 116 6.28 3.74 18.28
CA THR A 116 6.00 2.31 18.15
C THR A 116 6.18 1.83 16.71
N LEU A 117 5.62 2.55 15.73
CA LEU A 117 5.77 2.19 14.31
C LEU A 117 7.19 2.42 13.81
N SER A 118 7.86 3.46 14.29
CA SER A 118 9.24 3.75 13.94
C SER A 118 10.16 2.59 14.35
N GLN A 119 9.91 1.99 15.52
CA GLN A 119 10.63 0.82 15.97
C GLN A 119 10.34 -0.39 15.09
N ALA A 120 9.06 -0.65 14.78
CA ALA A 120 8.67 -1.82 13.98
C ALA A 120 9.11 -1.72 12.51
N TYR A 121 9.14 -0.54 11.91
CA TYR A 121 9.37 -0.39 10.47
C TYR A 121 10.79 0.02 10.12
N ARG A 122 11.47 0.78 10.99
CA ARG A 122 12.80 1.36 10.71
C ARG A 122 13.85 1.08 11.78
N LYS A 123 13.48 0.49 12.92
CA LYS A 123 14.31 0.25 14.10
C LYS A 123 15.06 1.49 14.60
N THR A 124 14.37 2.32 15.35
CA THR A 124 14.96 3.54 15.93
C THR A 124 15.73 3.28 17.23
N ARG A 125 15.58 2.11 17.86
CA ARG A 125 16.26 1.70 19.10
C ARG A 125 16.75 0.25 19.02
N SER A 126 17.83 -0.06 19.75
CA SER A 126 18.33 -1.43 19.89
C SER A 126 17.28 -2.34 20.53
N GLY A 127 17.10 -3.53 19.98
CA GLY A 127 16.15 -4.53 20.45
C GLY A 127 16.36 -5.88 19.77
N PRO A 128 15.85 -6.97 20.34
CA PRO A 128 16.13 -8.32 19.87
C PRO A 128 15.47 -8.65 18.53
N TYR A 129 14.40 -7.95 18.16
CA TYR A 129 13.64 -8.22 16.95
C TYR A 129 14.00 -7.25 15.81
N PRO A 130 14.06 -7.73 14.55
CA PRO A 130 14.32 -6.87 13.41
C PRO A 130 13.10 -5.98 13.10
N SER A 131 13.37 -4.82 12.52
CA SER A 131 12.31 -4.05 11.84
C SER A 131 12.07 -4.56 10.42
N ILE A 132 11.00 -4.13 9.77
CA ILE A 132 10.77 -4.43 8.34
C ILE A 132 11.99 -4.05 7.49
N ALA A 133 12.54 -2.84 7.67
CA ALA A 133 13.69 -2.37 6.89
C ALA A 133 14.99 -3.15 7.16
N GLU A 134 15.14 -3.77 8.33
CA GLU A 134 16.28 -4.65 8.61
C GLU A 134 16.06 -6.07 8.08
N ALA A 135 14.84 -6.59 8.22
CA ALA A 135 14.47 -7.90 7.69
C ALA A 135 14.60 -7.92 6.17
N ASP A 136 14.21 -6.82 5.50
CA ASP A 136 14.23 -6.71 4.06
C ASP A 136 14.62 -5.31 3.58
N ALA A 137 15.86 -5.16 3.16
CA ALA A 137 16.33 -3.91 2.56
C ALA A 137 15.91 -3.74 1.09
N HIS A 138 15.49 -4.80 0.40
CA HIS A 138 15.31 -4.83 -1.07
C HIS A 138 13.91 -4.42 -1.51
N HIS A 139 12.91 -4.52 -0.62
CA HIS A 139 11.54 -4.13 -0.92
C HIS A 139 11.07 -2.90 -0.14
N PRO A 140 10.25 -2.04 -0.75
CA PRO A 140 9.75 -0.83 -0.11
C PRO A 140 8.67 -1.12 0.93
N ILE A 141 8.58 -0.22 1.91
CA ILE A 141 7.50 -0.12 2.88
C ILE A 141 6.45 0.86 2.35
N TYR A 142 5.23 0.38 2.16
CA TYR A 142 4.04 1.16 1.82
C TYR A 142 3.29 1.51 3.11
N LEU A 143 2.76 2.72 3.19
CA LEU A 143 1.93 3.12 4.31
C LEU A 143 0.79 4.01 3.83
N ALA A 144 -0.44 3.63 4.15
CA ALA A 144 -1.57 4.46 3.85
C ALA A 144 -1.82 5.51 4.93
N LEU A 145 -1.93 6.77 4.48
CA LEU A 145 -2.06 7.95 5.34
C LEU A 145 -3.17 8.85 4.81
N ARG A 146 -3.97 9.38 5.73
CA ARG A 146 -4.96 10.42 5.43
C ARG A 146 -4.43 11.81 5.75
N PRO A 147 -4.95 12.87 5.11
CA PRO A 147 -4.55 14.25 5.42
C PRO A 147 -4.90 14.62 6.87
N ASN A 148 -3.88 14.82 7.70
CA ASN A 148 -3.99 15.30 9.07
C ASN A 148 -2.63 15.90 9.52
N ALA A 149 -2.58 16.44 10.75
CA ALA A 149 -1.36 17.05 11.29
C ALA A 149 -0.19 16.07 11.51
N ALA A 150 -0.46 14.76 11.65
CA ALA A 150 0.56 13.74 11.88
C ALA A 150 1.10 13.11 10.58
N MET A 151 0.50 13.40 9.41
CA MET A 151 0.85 12.78 8.13
C MET A 151 2.34 12.92 7.80
N ALA A 152 2.91 14.12 7.98
CA ALA A 152 4.34 14.36 7.71
C ALA A 152 5.26 13.55 8.63
N GLU A 153 4.83 13.25 9.85
CA GLU A 153 5.59 12.42 10.78
C GLU A 153 5.57 10.95 10.31
N TYR A 154 4.39 10.37 10.10
CA TYR A 154 4.27 8.98 9.65
C TYR A 154 4.84 8.74 8.24
N ALA A 155 4.79 9.73 7.35
CA ALA A 155 5.38 9.64 6.02
C ALA A 155 6.91 9.36 6.05
N LYS A 156 7.59 9.65 7.17
CA LYS A 156 9.01 9.30 7.36
C LYS A 156 9.23 7.78 7.38
N LEU A 157 8.24 7.01 7.83
CA LEU A 157 8.33 5.56 8.00
C LEU A 157 8.13 4.79 6.70
N ALA A 158 7.48 5.38 5.70
CA ALA A 158 7.19 4.76 4.43
C ALA A 158 8.26 5.06 3.38
N ASP A 159 8.52 4.14 2.46
CA ASP A 159 9.20 4.46 1.20
C ASP A 159 8.18 5.01 0.18
N VAL A 160 6.90 4.65 0.33
CA VAL A 160 5.78 5.01 -0.55
C VAL A 160 4.58 5.38 0.29
N VAL A 161 4.02 6.56 0.07
CA VAL A 161 2.81 6.99 0.77
C VAL A 161 1.59 6.66 -0.09
N LEU A 162 0.65 5.91 0.46
CA LEU A 162 -0.67 5.71 -0.13
C LEU A 162 -1.60 6.79 0.41
N ALA A 163 -1.89 7.81 -0.39
CA ALA A 163 -2.76 8.93 -0.02
C ALA A 163 -4.21 8.44 0.06
N TRP A 164 -4.70 8.27 1.29
CA TRP A 164 -6.03 7.73 1.57
C TRP A 164 -7.10 8.82 1.51
N SER A 165 -8.11 8.63 0.65
CA SER A 165 -9.31 9.46 0.62
C SER A 165 -10.50 8.68 0.04
N ASP A 166 -11.54 8.50 0.85
CA ASP A 166 -12.82 7.92 0.44
C ASP A 166 -13.92 9.00 0.51
N PRO A 167 -14.10 9.79 -0.56
CA PRO A 167 -15.01 10.93 -0.51
C PRO A 167 -16.48 10.54 -0.69
N VAL A 168 -16.79 9.44 -1.38
CA VAL A 168 -18.17 9.15 -1.77
C VAL A 168 -18.96 8.49 -0.64
N PRO A 169 -20.19 8.95 -0.37
CA PRO A 169 -20.89 10.09 -1.00
C PRO A 169 -20.81 11.41 -0.24
N HIS A 170 -20.07 11.48 0.86
CA HIS A 170 -20.19 12.56 1.85
C HIS A 170 -19.26 13.75 1.65
N LYS A 171 -18.28 13.65 0.75
CA LYS A 171 -17.26 14.68 0.47
C LYS A 171 -17.13 14.93 -1.03
N PRO A 172 -16.63 16.12 -1.42
CA PRO A 172 -16.27 16.38 -2.81
C PRO A 172 -15.23 15.38 -3.33
N LEU A 173 -15.33 14.98 -4.60
CA LEU A 173 -14.33 14.11 -5.24
C LEU A 173 -12.93 14.75 -5.26
N THR A 174 -12.84 16.09 -5.18
CA THR A 174 -11.56 16.83 -5.07
C THR A 174 -10.75 16.46 -3.84
N ALA A 175 -11.38 15.87 -2.81
CA ALA A 175 -10.69 15.38 -1.62
C ALA A 175 -9.63 14.31 -1.95
N VAL A 176 -9.72 13.62 -3.09
CA VAL A 176 -8.66 12.72 -3.57
C VAL A 176 -7.43 13.52 -4.00
N ALA A 177 -7.60 14.58 -4.79
CA ALA A 177 -6.49 15.45 -5.21
C ALA A 177 -5.87 16.18 -4.00
N GLU A 178 -6.69 16.62 -3.04
CA GLU A 178 -6.22 17.22 -1.79
C GLU A 178 -5.37 16.23 -0.98
N ALA A 179 -5.78 14.97 -0.91
CA ALA A 179 -5.00 13.94 -0.22
C ALA A 179 -3.67 13.66 -0.89
N VAL A 180 -3.63 13.60 -2.22
CA VAL A 180 -2.38 13.44 -2.98
C VAL A 180 -1.45 14.63 -2.76
N ARG A 181 -1.96 15.88 -2.82
CA ARG A 181 -1.15 17.08 -2.55
C ARG A 181 -0.59 17.08 -1.13
N ALA A 182 -1.41 16.77 -0.13
CA ALA A 182 -0.97 16.68 1.26
C ALA A 182 0.12 15.62 1.45
N ALA A 183 0.00 14.45 0.82
CA ALA A 183 1.03 13.41 0.85
C ALA A 183 2.32 13.84 0.12
N ARG A 184 2.21 14.56 -1.00
CA ARG A 184 3.37 15.13 -1.71
C ARG A 184 4.09 16.17 -0.86
N GLU A 185 3.35 17.03 -0.16
CA GLU A 185 3.91 18.00 0.79
C GLU A 185 4.58 17.30 1.98
N ALA A 186 3.89 16.33 2.60
CA ALA A 186 4.39 15.53 3.71
C ALA A 186 5.71 14.78 3.40
N THR A 187 5.95 14.48 2.12
CA THR A 187 7.17 13.83 1.64
C THR A 187 8.18 14.79 1.02
N ASN A 188 7.92 16.10 1.05
CA ASN A 188 8.68 17.15 0.34
C ASN A 188 8.86 16.85 -1.16
N GLY A 189 7.94 16.08 -1.75
CA GLY A 189 8.03 15.58 -3.13
C GLY A 189 9.16 14.56 -3.37
N LEU A 190 9.83 14.08 -2.32
CA LEU A 190 11.00 13.20 -2.40
C LEU A 190 10.64 11.72 -2.50
N LYS A 191 9.42 11.35 -2.11
CA LYS A 191 8.93 9.97 -2.14
C LYS A 191 7.78 9.83 -3.14
N PRO A 192 7.60 8.66 -3.77
CA PRO A 192 6.41 8.36 -4.54
C PRO A 192 5.15 8.43 -3.68
N VAL A 193 4.08 8.93 -4.28
CA VAL A 193 2.74 9.01 -3.67
C VAL A 193 1.76 8.32 -4.61
N TRP A 194 0.97 7.37 -4.08
CA TRP A 194 -0.09 6.69 -4.82
C TRP A 194 -1.43 7.10 -4.25
N ALA A 195 -2.40 7.40 -5.09
CA ALA A 195 -3.75 7.68 -4.63
C ALA A 195 -4.49 6.37 -4.34
N ILE A 196 -5.10 6.27 -3.16
CA ILE A 196 -6.17 5.31 -2.94
C ILE A 196 -7.44 5.93 -3.51
N VAL A 197 -8.01 5.25 -4.50
CA VAL A 197 -9.26 5.66 -5.14
C VAL A 197 -10.34 4.72 -4.68
N GLN A 198 -11.36 5.26 -4.02
CA GLN A 198 -12.52 4.50 -3.55
C GLN A 198 -13.15 3.73 -4.72
N SER A 199 -13.33 2.43 -4.54
CA SER A 199 -13.97 1.52 -5.51
C SER A 199 -15.19 0.80 -4.94
N SER A 200 -15.38 0.86 -3.62
CA SER A 200 -16.49 0.25 -2.90
C SER A 200 -17.14 1.24 -1.93
N GLY A 201 -18.37 0.93 -1.53
CA GLY A 201 -19.01 1.60 -0.39
C GLY A 201 -18.48 1.01 0.92
N THR A 202 -18.91 1.54 2.07
CA THR A 202 -18.47 1.00 3.38
C THR A 202 -19.28 -0.24 3.82
N ARG A 203 -20.15 -0.77 2.96
CA ARG A 203 -21.03 -1.91 3.31
C ARG A 203 -20.28 -3.15 3.82
N TRP A 204 -19.00 -3.30 3.49
CA TRP A 204 -18.13 -4.35 4.06
C TRP A 204 -17.89 -4.19 5.58
N LEU A 205 -17.97 -2.96 6.12
CA LEU A 205 -17.96 -2.69 7.57
C LEU A 205 -19.25 -3.17 8.28
N ASN A 206 -20.32 -3.48 7.54
CA ASN A 206 -21.57 -3.98 8.14
C ASN A 206 -21.43 -5.37 8.78
N GLU A 207 -20.36 -6.10 8.48
CA GLU A 207 -20.06 -7.36 9.18
C GLU A 207 -19.58 -7.13 10.62
N LEU A 208 -19.26 -5.88 11.00
CA LEU A 208 -18.70 -5.52 12.31
C LEU A 208 -19.61 -4.61 13.15
N SER A 209 -20.75 -4.13 12.62
CA SER A 209 -21.66 -3.24 13.36
C SER A 209 -23.15 -3.51 13.04
N PRO A 210 -24.02 -3.64 14.06
CA PRO A 210 -25.46 -3.87 13.86
C PRO A 210 -26.23 -2.61 13.42
N THR A 211 -25.60 -1.43 13.46
CA THR A 211 -26.20 -0.20 12.94
C THR A 211 -25.80 0.00 11.48
N PRO A 212 -26.75 0.07 10.54
CA PRO A 212 -26.42 0.42 9.16
C PRO A 212 -25.79 1.83 9.16
N PRO A 213 -24.58 1.98 8.61
CA PRO A 213 -23.98 3.30 8.49
C PRO A 213 -24.86 4.18 7.58
N PRO A 214 -24.71 5.52 7.66
CA PRO A 214 -25.34 6.44 6.71
C PRO A 214 -25.09 6.00 5.27
N ASP A 215 -25.92 6.41 4.30
CA ASP A 215 -25.85 5.99 2.88
C ASP A 215 -24.41 5.98 2.35
N ASP A 216 -23.74 4.83 2.45
CA ASP A 216 -22.32 4.66 2.18
C ASP A 216 -22.17 3.83 0.90
N ARG A 217 -22.82 4.33 -0.15
CA ARG A 217 -22.81 3.72 -1.47
C ARG A 217 -21.39 3.70 -2.06
N ALA A 218 -21.18 2.76 -2.99
CA ALA A 218 -20.02 2.81 -3.85
C ALA A 218 -20.08 4.03 -4.79
N PRO A 219 -18.92 4.55 -5.25
CA PRO A 219 -18.87 5.49 -6.35
C PRO A 219 -19.45 4.86 -7.62
N SER A 220 -20.13 5.69 -8.40
CA SER A 220 -20.45 5.38 -9.80
C SER A 220 -19.17 5.29 -10.63
N ALA A 221 -19.26 4.71 -11.83
CA ALA A 221 -18.13 4.62 -12.75
C ALA A 221 -17.57 6.01 -13.13
N ASP A 222 -18.43 7.02 -13.27
CA ASP A 222 -18.02 8.39 -13.60
C ASP A 222 -17.33 9.07 -12.42
N GLU A 223 -17.82 8.88 -11.20
CA GLU A 223 -17.15 9.38 -9.99
C GLU A 223 -15.79 8.73 -9.79
N ASN A 224 -15.69 7.40 -9.98
CA ASN A 224 -14.42 6.69 -9.90
C ASN A 224 -13.42 7.21 -10.94
N ARG A 225 -13.86 7.35 -12.20
CA ARG A 225 -13.03 7.92 -13.28
C ARG A 225 -12.59 9.36 -12.95
N ALA A 226 -13.48 10.20 -12.44
CA ALA A 226 -13.17 11.56 -12.05
C ALA A 226 -12.12 11.60 -10.93
N MET A 227 -12.25 10.75 -9.90
CA MET A 227 -11.26 10.61 -8.83
C MET A 227 -9.88 10.20 -9.35
N VAL A 228 -9.81 9.27 -10.32
CA VAL A 228 -8.55 8.90 -10.97
C VAL A 228 -7.90 10.10 -11.67
N TYR A 229 -8.65 10.86 -12.48
CA TYR A 229 -8.08 12.04 -13.15
C TYR A 229 -7.66 13.12 -12.15
N LEU A 230 -8.46 13.36 -11.11
CA LEU A 230 -8.13 14.31 -10.05
C LEU A 230 -6.83 13.92 -9.33
N ALA A 231 -6.62 12.63 -9.05
CA ALA A 231 -5.38 12.13 -8.48
C ALA A 231 -4.17 12.35 -9.41
N LEU A 232 -4.31 12.09 -10.71
CA LEU A 232 -3.22 12.23 -11.69
C LEU A 232 -2.79 13.69 -11.92
N MET A 233 -3.68 14.65 -11.70
CA MET A 233 -3.42 16.09 -11.90
C MET A 233 -2.90 16.81 -10.63
N ALA A 234 -2.70 16.09 -9.53
CA ALA A 234 -2.42 16.66 -8.21
C ALA A 234 -0.93 16.95 -7.91
#